data_AF-A0A9E1CFB7-F1
#
_entry.id   AF-A0A9E1CFB7-F1
#
_cell.length_a   1.000
_cell.length_b   1.000
_cell.length_c   1.000
_cell.angle_alpha   90.00
_cell.angle_beta   90.00
_cell.angle_gamma   90.00
#
_symmetry.space_group_name_H-M   'P 1'
#
loop_
_entity.id
_entity.type
_entity.pdbx_description
1 polymer ?
#
loop_
_entity_poly.entity_id
_entity_poly.type
_entity_poly.pdbx_seq_one_letter_code
_entity_poly.pdbx_strand_id
1 'polypeptide(L)'
;MQSISEILAQELNCKQEYIENVIALLDEGNTIPFIARYRKEQHGAMDDTALRTLETRLQYLRNLAQRREEVKSSIAAQEKLTDEL
;
A
#
# COMPACT_ATOMS: atom_id res chain seq x y z
N MET A 1 -13.69 -5.18 4.26
CA MET A 1 -12.63 -5.34 3.23
C MET A 1 -11.32 -5.10 3.93
N GLN A 2 -10.35 -5.99 3.79
CA GLN A 2 -9.07 -5.81 4.47
C GLN A 2 -8.36 -4.55 3.95
N SER A 3 -7.66 -3.84 4.83
CA SER A 3 -6.81 -2.71 4.46
C SER A 3 -5.55 -3.20 3.74
N ILE A 4 -4.84 -2.31 3.05
CA ILE A 4 -3.54 -2.63 2.45
C ILE A 4 -2.53 -3.04 3.53
N SER A 5 -2.54 -2.38 4.70
CA SER A 5 -1.65 -2.73 5.82
C SER A 5 -1.94 -4.13 6.37
N GLU A 6 -3.22 -4.51 6.48
CA GLU A 6 -3.63 -5.86 6.92
C GLU A 6 -3.17 -6.95 5.94
N ILE A 7 -3.31 -6.71 4.63
CA ILE A 7 -2.87 -7.65 3.59
C ILE A 7 -1.36 -7.85 3.67
N LEU A 8 -0.60 -6.75 3.71
CA LEU A 8 0.86 -6.79 3.78
C LEU A 8 1.38 -7.43 5.07
N ALA A 9 0.70 -7.20 6.20
CA ALA A 9 1.04 -7.82 7.48
C ALA A 9 0.92 -9.35 7.40
N GLN A 10 -0.12 -9.85 6.73
CA GLN A 10 -0.31 -11.28 6.50
C GLN A 10 0.72 -11.84 5.49
N GLU A 11 0.95 -11.16 4.38
CA GLU A 11 1.92 -11.59 3.34
C GLU A 11 3.35 -11.68 3.87
N LEU A 12 3.75 -10.72 4.72
CA LEU A 12 5.12 -10.62 5.27
C LEU A 12 5.25 -11.26 6.65
N ASN A 13 4.18 -11.84 7.19
CA ASN A 13 4.12 -12.40 8.55
C ASN A 13 4.72 -11.44 9.60
N CYS A 14 4.27 -10.20 9.57
CA CYS A 14 4.76 -9.11 10.41
C CYS A 14 3.61 -8.44 11.15
N LYS A 15 3.92 -7.72 12.24
CA LYS A 15 2.90 -6.91 12.92
C LYS A 15 2.40 -5.81 11.99
N GLN A 16 1.09 -5.62 11.94
CA GLN A 16 0.46 -4.56 11.15
C GLN A 16 1.01 -3.17 11.48
N GLU A 17 1.25 -2.89 12.77
CA GLU A 17 1.85 -1.63 13.22
C GLU A 17 3.20 -1.34 12.54
N TYR A 18 4.06 -2.37 12.35
CA TYR A 18 5.34 -2.20 11.66
C TYR A 18 5.15 -1.91 10.17
N ILE A 19 4.16 -2.55 9.54
CA ILE A 19 3.80 -2.25 8.16
C ILE A 19 3.35 -0.80 8.02
N GLU A 20 2.46 -0.34 8.91
CA GLU A 20 1.92 1.02 8.90
C GLU A 20 3.02 2.07 9.09
N ASN A 21 3.96 1.82 10.00
CA ASN A 21 5.11 2.70 10.19
C ASN A 21 5.99 2.77 8.94
N VAL A 22 6.29 1.64 8.29
CA VAL A 22 7.10 1.65 7.05
C VAL A 22 6.36 2.37 5.92
N ILE A 23 5.04 2.15 5.77
CA ILE A 23 4.22 2.86 4.80
C ILE A 23 4.30 4.38 5.04
N ALA A 24 4.12 4.83 6.28
CA ALA A 24 4.19 6.25 6.61
C ALA A 24 5.57 6.85 6.26
N LEU A 25 6.66 6.17 6.60
CA LEU A 25 8.01 6.61 6.25
C LEU A 25 8.22 6.68 4.73
N LEU A 26 7.72 5.72 3.97
CA LEU A 26 7.79 5.74 2.50
C LEU A 26 6.98 6.90 1.91
N ASP A 27 5.80 7.17 2.47
CA ASP A 27 4.94 8.28 2.04
C ASP A 27 5.55 9.65 2.37
N GLU A 28 6.32 9.75 3.45
CA GLU A 28 7.16 10.90 3.78
C GLU A 28 8.37 11.07 2.83
N GLY A 29 8.59 10.13 1.91
CA GLY A 29 9.68 10.16 0.94
C GLY A 29 11.01 9.56 1.44
N ASN A 30 10.99 8.84 2.57
CA ASN A 30 12.19 8.14 3.03
C ASN A 30 12.51 6.95 2.12
N THR A 31 13.80 6.68 1.90
CA THR A 31 14.25 5.56 1.07
C THR A 31 14.44 4.29 1.89
N ILE A 32 14.35 3.11 1.26
CA ILE A 32 14.60 1.82 1.93
C ILE A 32 15.95 1.77 2.67
N PRO A 33 17.09 2.19 2.08
CA PRO A 33 18.36 2.20 2.81
C PRO A 33 18.36 3.11 4.04
N PHE A 34 17.63 4.23 4.00
CA PHE A 34 17.48 5.13 5.15
C PHE A 34 16.63 4.48 6.25
N ILE A 35 15.49 3.90 5.90
CA ILE A 35 14.58 3.23 6.84
C ILE A 35 15.32 2.06 7.53
N ALA A 36 15.94 1.18 6.75
CA ALA A 36 16.67 0.01 7.25
C ALA A 36 17.80 0.39 8.22
N ARG A 37 18.47 1.52 7.98
CA ARG A 37 19.61 1.97 8.78
C ARG A 37 19.22 2.77 10.02
N TYR A 38 18.20 3.64 9.92
CA TYR A 38 17.92 4.68 10.92
C TYR A 38 16.53 4.58 11.56
N ARG A 39 15.69 3.62 11.18
CA ARG A 39 14.31 3.46 11.69
C ARG A 39 14.00 2.03 12.16
N LYS A 40 15.03 1.27 12.57
CA LYS A 40 14.94 -0.15 12.96
C LYS A 40 13.82 -0.48 13.95
N GLU A 41 13.66 0.35 14.98
CA GLU A 41 12.64 0.16 16.02
C GLU A 41 11.20 0.29 15.48
N GLN A 42 11.00 1.06 14.41
CA GLN A 42 9.67 1.31 13.85
C GLN A 42 9.15 0.14 13.01
N HIS A 43 10.02 -0.76 12.58
CA HIS A 43 9.68 -1.87 11.68
C HIS A 43 10.09 -3.24 12.24
N GLY A 44 10.38 -3.35 13.54
CA GLY A 44 10.69 -4.61 14.20
C GLY A 44 11.90 -5.36 13.63
N ALA A 45 12.91 -4.61 13.14
CA ALA A 45 14.12 -5.17 12.53
C ALA A 45 13.91 -6.03 11.27
N MET A 46 12.85 -5.78 10.47
CA MET A 46 12.81 -6.21 9.05
C MET A 46 14.15 -5.98 8.35
N ASP A 47 14.59 -6.96 7.56
CA ASP A 47 15.77 -6.84 6.72
C ASP A 47 15.47 -6.08 5.41
N ASP A 48 16.52 -5.75 4.66
CA ASP A 48 16.42 -5.06 3.37
C ASP A 48 15.51 -5.79 2.37
N THR A 49 15.47 -7.12 2.42
CA THR A 49 14.65 -7.94 1.51
C THR A 49 13.17 -7.77 1.84
N ALA A 50 12.81 -7.84 3.12
CA ALA A 50 11.45 -7.63 3.60
C ALA A 50 10.97 -6.20 3.29
N LEU A 51 11.82 -5.19 3.53
CA LEU A 51 11.48 -3.79 3.24
C LEU A 51 11.25 -3.53 1.74
N ARG A 52 12.08 -4.11 0.85
CA ARG A 52 11.87 -4.02 -0.60
C ARG A 52 10.63 -4.77 -1.08
N THR A 53 10.35 -5.92 -0.47
CA THR A 53 9.14 -6.70 -0.77
C THR A 53 7.90 -5.89 -0.37
N LEU A 54 7.92 -5.28 0.81
CA LEU A 54 6.87 -4.38 1.29
C LEU A 54 6.62 -3.23 0.29
N GLU A 55 7.66 -2.50 -0.10
CA GLU A 55 7.55 -1.39 -1.05
C GLU A 55 6.92 -1.82 -2.39
N THR A 56 7.40 -2.94 -2.95
CA THR A 56 6.89 -3.49 -4.20
C THR A 56 5.42 -3.89 -4.10
N ARG A 57 5.05 -4.58 -3.02
CA ARG A 57 3.68 -5.03 -2.79
C ARG A 57 2.74 -3.88 -2.48
N LEU A 58 3.18 -2.89 -1.70
CA LEU A 58 2.46 -1.65 -1.43
C LEU A 58 2.09 -0.94 -2.73
N GLN A 59 3.06 -0.74 -3.63
CA GLN A 59 2.82 -0.08 -4.90
C GLN A 59 1.82 -0.86 -5.76
N TYR A 60 1.96 -2.18 -5.83
CA TYR A 60 1.01 -3.04 -6.56
C TYR A 60 -0.42 -2.89 -6.02
N LEU A 61 -0.60 -2.97 -4.70
CA LEU A 61 -1.92 -2.89 -4.07
C LEU A 61 -2.56 -1.50 -4.23
N ARG A 62 -1.78 -0.43 -4.15
CA ARG A 62 -2.24 0.95 -4.43
C ARG A 62 -2.69 1.10 -5.88
N ASN A 63 -1.91 0.62 -6.84
CA ASN A 63 -2.27 0.65 -8.25
C ASN A 63 -3.55 -0.15 -8.53
N LEU A 64 -3.70 -1.32 -7.91
CA LEU A 64 -4.91 -2.14 -8.02
C LEU A 64 -6.14 -1.41 -7.45
N ALA A 65 -5.99 -0.78 -6.29
CA ALA A 65 -7.06 0.00 -5.66
C ALA A 65 -7.47 1.20 -6.53
N GLN A 66 -6.51 1.94 -7.08
CA GLN A 66 -6.75 3.04 -8.01
C GLN A 66 -7.49 2.55 -9.25
N ARG A 67 -7.00 1.47 -9.88
CA ARG A 67 -7.61 0.93 -11.10
C ARG A 67 -9.05 0.49 -10.87
N ARG A 68 -9.34 -0.09 -9.71
CA ARG A 68 -10.70 -0.46 -9.33
C ARG A 68 -11.62 0.76 -9.23
N GLU A 69 -11.12 1.86 -8.67
CA GLU A 69 -11.89 3.10 -8.57
C GLU A 69 -12.14 3.73 -9.95
N GLU A 70 -11.13 3.75 -10.82
CA GLU A 70 -11.27 4.21 -12.20
C GLU A 70 -12.34 3.41 -12.97
N VAL A 71 -12.33 2.08 -12.84
CA VAL A 71 -13.33 1.22 -13.49
C VAL A 71 -14.73 1.52 -12.94
N LYS A 72 -14.87 1.65 -11.61
CA LYS A 72 -16.14 1.98 -10.97
C LYS A 72 -16.66 3.35 -11.43
N SER A 73 -15.79 4.35 -11.49
CA SER A 73 -16.13 5.69 -12.00
C SER A 73 -16.51 5.66 -13.47
N SER A 74 -15.85 4.85 -14.29
CA SER A 74 -16.17 4.69 -15.71
C SER A 74 -17.55 4.06 -15.92
N ILE A 75 -17.90 3.05 -15.13
CA ILE A 75 -19.24 2.44 -15.14
C ILE A 75 -20.29 3.46 -14.71
N ALA A 76 -20.07 4.17 -13.60
CA ALA A 76 -21.00 5.20 -13.13
C ALA A 76 -21.20 6.35 -14.14
N ALA A 77 -20.14 6.74 -14.85
CA ALA A 77 -20.21 7.75 -15.91
C ALA A 77 -20.97 7.24 -17.16
N GLN A 78 -20.89 5.95 -17.46
CA GLN A 78 -21.64 5.31 -18.55
C GLN A 78 -23.12 5.10 -18.20
N GLU A 79 -23.47 5.01 -16.91
CA GLU A 79 -24.84 4.76 -16.46
C GLU A 79 -25.76 6.00 -16.41
N LYS A 80 -25.28 7.25 -16.65
CA LYS A 80 -26.16 8.43 -16.82
C LYS A 80 -25.57 9.60 -17.63
N LEU A 81 -25.76 9.58 -18.95
CA LEU A 81 -26.01 10.80 -19.74
C LEU A 81 -27.18 10.63 -20.72
N THR A 82 -28.21 9.88 -20.33
CA THR A 82 -29.57 10.00 -20.88
C THR A 82 -30.60 9.67 -19.79
N ASP A 83 -31.21 10.71 -19.22
CA ASP A 83 -32.60 10.62 -18.71
C ASP A 83 -33.60 10.97 -19.86
N GLU A 84 -33.16 10.93 -21.13
CA GLU A 84 -34.00 11.07 -22.34
C GLU A 84 -33.72 9.95 -23.37
N LEU A 85 -34.23 8.74 -23.08
CA LEU A 85 -34.71 7.82 -24.10
C LEU A 85 -36.09 7.30 -23.69
#